data_AF-A0A1H3Z128-F1
#
_entry.id   AF-A0A1H3Z128-F1
#
_cell.length_a   1.000
_cell.length_b   1.000
_cell.length_c   1.000
_cell.angle_alpha   90.00
_cell.angle_beta   90.00
_cell.angle_gamma   90.00
#
_symmetry.space_group_name_H-M   'P 1'
#
loop_
_entity.id
_entity.type
_entity.pdbx_description
1 polymer ?
#
loop_
_entity_poly.entity_id
_entity_poly.type
_entity_poly.pdbx_seq_one_letter_code
_entity_poly.pdbx_strand_id
1 'polypeptide(L)'
;MQGYQFGHMETWSRAGATGSTHHQPGKARGERRRWTTEEILAEAERLAGAAPHVERGGPPPQIIPGAVGSFAELRAAHAAAAAIKEEFGYTDPKTKTKKKRSRALRKDARTLYTAVFSLPVETKDALADPKLRARCLAVIGDAVAFERDRIEAAGGVLAMSVVHWDEAQVHAHVYAVEPARGRVDALHPGVAAKQALMSDVRAMTLTAKDRNKAGNRAYCEAMRDWQDEIHAEVFAPAGLLRVGPRRERRSRGDYLHDRRAAAERTEDRGRQKALAEGYADLAVATEAVLKIADADREAAAAWEVDLTEREAAIERQRAQTEADMKAAEAVLDAAAQMHAKAVNAQREAAEERACTEAMAAEIADQRAAIERDRADAKRDRASAARDRAATEMYFEITPLALAKGEVKIAEHDEDGARLLPGKRPPGPERRAEIEAAHAAAPKAVRRSLARAWKQVTDAATVAVRAFQPDGLLGKWRGAFEYLKTALMRDQERFGGADDTKKSTPCETAVVALAAAVREDDRALSDDLRRAALAARDRREAPKGEDSGEGRRPDRSRQR
;
A
#
# COMPACT_ATOMS: atom_id res chain seq x y z
N MET A 1 14.28 12.30 56.24
CA MET A 1 13.81 13.35 55.32
C MET A 1 13.38 12.68 54.03
N GLN A 2 12.87 13.39 53.02
CA GLN A 2 12.59 12.83 51.70
C GLN A 2 13.32 13.66 50.64
N GLY A 3 13.86 13.00 49.61
CA GLY A 3 14.66 13.64 48.57
C GLY A 3 16.00 12.94 48.39
N TYR A 4 17.01 13.71 48.01
CA TYR A 4 18.30 13.21 47.52
C TYR A 4 19.44 13.85 48.29
N GLN A 5 20.58 13.16 48.41
CA GLN A 5 21.77 13.79 48.99
C GLN A 5 22.29 14.91 48.09
N PHE A 6 22.91 15.92 48.70
CA PHE A 6 23.80 16.84 48.00
C PHE A 6 25.08 17.03 48.81
N GLY A 7 26.18 16.52 48.27
CA GLY A 7 27.54 16.82 48.71
C GLY A 7 28.35 17.36 47.55
N HIS A 8 29.16 18.40 47.77
CA HIS A 8 30.13 18.92 46.79
C HIS A 8 31.45 19.29 47.47
N MET A 9 32.55 19.34 46.72
CA MET A 9 33.90 19.68 47.19
C MET A 9 34.58 20.65 46.24
N GLU A 10 35.15 21.74 46.77
CA GLU A 10 36.00 22.68 46.04
C GLU A 10 37.29 22.99 46.83
N THR A 11 38.26 23.62 46.16
CA THR A 11 39.56 23.95 46.75
C THR A 11 40.05 25.29 46.22
N TRP A 12 40.34 26.23 47.13
CA TRP A 12 40.54 27.64 46.82
C TRP A 12 41.98 28.11 47.03
N SER A 13 42.34 29.16 46.30
CA SER A 13 43.69 29.74 46.28
C SER A 13 43.63 31.22 46.66
N ARG A 14 44.73 31.75 47.23
CA ARG A 14 44.84 33.16 47.62
C ARG A 14 44.70 34.13 46.44
N ALA A 15 45.12 33.73 45.25
CA ALA A 15 44.88 34.45 44.01
C ALA A 15 44.02 33.61 43.06
N GLY A 16 42.91 34.19 42.62
CA GLY A 16 42.01 33.58 41.63
C GLY A 16 42.74 33.40 40.30
N ALA A 17 42.78 32.18 39.79
CA ALA A 17 43.46 31.89 38.53
C ALA A 17 42.77 32.61 37.34
N THR A 18 43.55 33.38 36.58
CA THR A 18 43.14 33.96 35.30
C THR A 18 43.30 32.93 34.19
N GLY A 19 42.25 32.15 33.93
CA GLY A 19 42.26 31.06 32.94
C GLY A 19 40.85 30.61 32.57
N SER A 20 40.64 30.25 31.30
CA SER A 20 39.31 30.10 30.71
C SER A 20 38.43 29.02 31.37
N THR A 21 37.32 29.46 31.96
CA THR A 21 36.09 28.65 32.01
C THR A 21 35.58 28.37 30.59
N HIS A 22 34.71 27.38 30.42
CA HIS A 22 34.06 27.11 29.13
C HIS A 22 33.45 28.38 28.52
N HIS A 23 33.52 28.51 27.19
CA HIS A 23 32.84 29.57 26.46
C HIS A 23 31.32 29.45 26.67
N GLN A 24 30.74 30.34 27.47
CA GLN A 24 29.41 30.84 27.15
C GLN A 24 29.56 31.81 25.97
N PRO A 25 28.74 31.71 24.91
CA PRO A 25 28.74 32.71 23.85
C PRO A 25 28.30 34.06 24.44
N GLY A 26 28.92 35.16 23.99
CA GLY A 26 28.52 36.53 24.36
C GLY A 26 29.22 37.17 25.58
N LYS A 27 30.26 36.57 26.18
CA LYS A 27 31.09 37.25 27.21
C LYS A 27 32.58 37.31 26.83
N ALA A 28 33.23 38.42 27.21
CA ALA A 28 34.60 38.72 26.84
C ALA A 28 35.60 37.75 27.48
N ARG A 29 36.70 37.47 26.76
CA ARG A 29 37.62 36.36 27.03
C ARG A 29 38.54 36.53 28.27
N GLY A 30 38.34 37.58 29.07
CA GLY A 30 39.22 37.96 30.19
C GLY A 30 38.55 38.27 31.53
N GLU A 31 37.22 38.41 31.61
CA GLU A 31 36.55 39.00 32.79
C GLU A 31 36.29 38.04 33.96
N ARG A 32 36.32 36.71 33.72
CA ARG A 32 35.98 35.69 34.73
C ARG A 32 37.21 34.99 35.27
N ARG A 33 37.87 35.61 36.26
CA ARG A 33 38.81 34.91 37.14
C ARG A 33 38.06 33.95 38.08
N ARG A 34 38.75 32.95 38.62
CA ARG A 34 38.24 32.19 39.77
C ARG A 34 38.10 33.08 41.01
N TRP A 35 37.21 32.69 41.91
CA TRP A 35 37.12 33.26 43.25
C TRP A 35 38.39 32.92 44.06
N THR A 36 38.72 33.78 45.02
CA THR A 36 39.78 33.61 46.00
C THR A 36 39.25 32.99 47.29
N THR A 37 40.16 32.52 48.14
CA THR A 37 39.81 32.17 49.52
C THR A 37 39.05 33.29 50.24
N GLU A 38 39.52 34.54 50.16
CA GLU A 38 38.92 35.64 50.93
C GLU A 38 37.48 35.94 50.48
N GLU A 39 37.18 35.88 49.18
CA GLU A 39 35.82 36.11 48.68
C GLU A 39 34.83 35.03 49.17
N ILE A 40 35.27 33.77 49.21
CA ILE A 40 34.45 32.64 49.70
C ILE A 40 34.24 32.73 51.23
N LEU A 41 35.23 33.20 51.98
CA LEU A 41 35.07 33.46 53.42
C LEU A 41 34.15 34.67 53.69
N ALA A 42 34.30 35.75 52.91
CA ALA A 42 33.45 36.93 53.01
C ALA A 42 31.99 36.66 52.64
N GLU A 43 31.72 35.81 51.64
CA GLU A 43 30.38 35.40 51.23
C GLU A 43 29.68 34.55 52.29
N ALA A 44 30.40 33.64 52.95
CA ALA A 44 29.86 32.81 54.03
C ALA A 44 29.72 33.56 55.38
N GLU A 45 30.59 34.54 55.64
CA GLU A 45 30.47 35.46 56.78
C GLU A 45 29.36 36.53 56.59
N ARG A 46 28.77 36.60 55.39
CA ARG A 46 27.79 37.62 54.97
C ARG A 46 28.32 39.05 55.08
N LEU A 47 29.61 39.25 54.79
CA LEU A 47 30.21 40.58 54.73
C LEU A 47 29.50 41.46 53.67
N ALA A 48 29.43 42.76 53.96
CA ALA A 48 28.67 43.71 53.17
C ALA A 48 29.11 43.73 51.69
N GLY A 49 28.21 43.29 50.81
CA GLY A 49 28.44 43.22 49.35
C GLY A 49 29.03 41.89 48.84
N ALA A 50 29.45 40.97 49.74
CA ALA A 50 30.00 39.68 49.34
C ALA A 50 28.92 38.65 48.95
N ALA A 51 27.74 38.71 49.57
CA ALA A 51 26.60 37.83 49.30
C ALA A 51 25.41 38.59 48.65
N PRO A 52 25.50 39.04 47.39
CA PRO A 52 24.48 39.87 46.75
C PRO A 52 23.20 39.13 46.33
N HIS A 53 23.18 37.80 46.46
CA HIS A 53 22.08 36.92 46.06
C HIS A 53 21.22 36.44 47.26
N VAL A 54 21.62 36.80 48.49
CA VAL A 54 20.97 36.39 49.74
C VAL A 54 20.01 37.49 50.20
N GLU A 55 18.84 37.12 50.71
CA GLU A 55 17.85 38.08 51.18
C GLU A 55 18.27 38.72 52.51
N ARG A 56 18.18 40.06 52.59
CA ARG A 56 18.60 40.80 53.78
C ARG A 56 17.57 40.66 54.89
N GLY A 57 18.02 40.18 56.05
CA GLY A 57 17.18 40.03 57.25
C GLY A 57 16.94 38.59 57.71
N GLY A 58 17.49 37.60 56.98
CA GLY A 58 17.54 36.22 57.47
C GLY A 58 18.40 36.07 58.75
N PRO A 59 18.25 34.96 59.49
CA PRO A 59 19.09 34.66 60.66
C PRO A 59 20.58 34.57 60.27
N PRO A 60 21.51 34.97 61.15
CA PRO A 60 22.94 34.93 60.87
C PRO A 60 23.46 33.50 60.68
N PRO A 61 24.58 33.31 59.96
CA PRO A 61 25.23 32.01 59.82
C PRO A 61 25.53 31.34 61.18
N GLN A 62 25.13 30.09 61.34
CA GLN A 62 25.35 29.32 62.57
C GLN A 62 26.65 28.51 62.44
N ILE A 63 27.68 28.91 63.18
CA ILE A 63 28.97 28.20 63.21
C ILE A 63 28.84 26.89 64.02
N ILE A 64 29.37 25.81 63.46
CA ILE A 64 29.68 24.54 64.13
C ILE A 64 31.21 24.49 64.27
N PRO A 65 31.78 24.66 65.49
CA PRO A 65 33.22 24.75 65.67
C PRO A 65 33.98 23.49 65.23
N GLY A 66 35.23 23.71 64.80
CA GLY A 66 36.23 22.67 64.63
C GLY A 66 37.45 23.01 65.48
N ALA A 67 38.62 23.11 64.86
CA ALA A 67 39.81 23.70 65.51
C ALA A 67 39.70 25.22 65.76
N VAL A 68 38.70 25.91 65.19
CA VAL A 68 38.39 27.32 65.43
C VAL A 68 36.88 27.56 65.60
N GLY A 69 36.50 28.70 66.20
CA GLY A 69 35.10 29.08 66.47
C GLY A 69 34.59 30.29 65.67
N SER A 70 35.45 30.95 64.90
CA SER A 70 35.10 32.20 64.20
C SER A 70 35.79 32.36 62.84
N PHE A 71 35.22 33.20 61.97
CA PHE A 71 35.80 33.58 60.68
C PHE A 71 37.15 34.33 60.81
N ALA A 72 37.37 35.07 61.90
CA ALA A 72 38.65 35.73 62.17
C ALA A 72 39.76 34.70 62.44
N GLU A 73 39.48 33.70 63.27
CA GLU A 73 40.40 32.59 63.54
C GLU A 73 40.59 31.69 62.30
N LEU A 74 39.54 31.45 61.50
CA LEU A 74 39.64 30.72 60.24
C LEU A 74 40.60 31.42 59.25
N ARG A 75 40.51 32.75 59.12
CA ARG A 75 41.47 33.54 58.34
C ARG A 75 42.88 33.45 58.91
N ALA A 76 43.06 33.49 60.24
CA ALA A 76 44.37 33.34 60.87
C ALA A 76 44.98 31.94 60.61
N ALA A 77 44.20 30.87 60.75
CA ALA A 77 44.61 29.49 60.48
C ALA A 77 44.95 29.29 59.00
N HIS A 78 44.14 29.83 58.08
CA HIS A 78 44.43 29.82 56.64
C HIS A 78 45.70 30.62 56.30
N ALA A 79 45.88 31.80 56.88
CA ALA A 79 47.07 32.61 56.66
C ALA A 79 48.34 31.90 57.15
N ALA A 80 48.30 31.24 58.31
CA ALA A 80 49.39 30.43 58.84
C ALA A 80 49.73 29.26 57.91
N ALA A 81 48.73 28.46 57.49
CA ALA A 81 48.93 27.36 56.55
C ALA A 81 49.47 27.86 55.20
N ALA A 82 48.96 28.97 54.67
CA ALA A 82 49.40 29.55 53.40
C ALA A 82 50.77 30.27 53.47
N ALA A 83 51.34 30.44 54.67
CA ALA A 83 52.69 30.96 54.89
C ALA A 83 53.77 29.86 54.93
N ILE A 84 53.37 28.58 55.00
CA ILE A 84 54.29 27.43 54.94
C ILE A 84 55.16 27.50 53.67
N LYS A 85 56.43 27.12 53.82
CA LYS A 85 57.41 27.09 52.72
C LYS A 85 57.54 25.68 52.17
N GLU A 86 57.31 25.54 50.87
CA GLU A 86 57.44 24.30 50.12
C GLU A 86 58.93 23.97 49.92
N GLU A 87 59.38 22.82 50.40
CA GLU A 87 60.70 22.28 50.09
C GLU A 87 60.72 21.67 48.68
N PHE A 88 61.85 21.84 47.98
CA PHE A 88 62.12 21.18 46.71
C PHE A 88 63.59 20.76 46.60
N GLY A 89 63.83 19.70 45.83
CA GLY A 89 65.17 19.26 45.48
C GLY A 89 65.82 20.22 44.48
N TYR A 90 67.01 20.72 44.83
CA TYR A 90 67.83 21.58 43.99
C TYR A 90 69.18 20.92 43.73
N THR A 91 69.45 20.54 42.48
CA THR A 91 70.79 20.12 42.06
C THR A 91 71.59 21.38 41.71
N ASP A 92 72.70 21.59 42.41
CA ASP A 92 73.64 22.68 42.14
C ASP A 92 74.26 22.50 40.73
N PRO A 93 74.07 23.45 39.78
CA PRO A 93 74.54 23.26 38.40
C PRO A 93 76.05 23.10 38.28
N LYS A 94 76.81 23.71 39.20
CA LYS A 94 78.29 23.71 39.20
C LYS A 94 78.84 22.50 39.94
N THR A 95 78.39 22.25 41.17
CA THR A 95 78.94 21.19 42.05
C THR A 95 78.23 19.84 41.93
N LYS A 96 77.12 19.77 41.17
CA LYS A 96 76.20 18.62 41.03
C LYS A 96 75.61 18.09 42.35
N THR A 97 75.92 18.72 43.48
CA THR A 97 75.39 18.35 44.80
C THR A 97 73.88 18.57 44.85
N LYS A 98 73.14 17.54 45.25
CA LYS A 98 71.71 17.66 45.59
C LYS A 98 71.58 18.33 46.95
N LYS A 99 70.86 19.45 47.02
CA LYS A 99 70.56 20.22 48.23
C LYS A 99 69.05 20.42 48.31
N LYS A 100 68.47 20.49 49.51
CA LYS A 100 67.10 21.00 49.68
C LYS A 100 67.12 22.53 49.59
N ARG A 101 66.06 23.13 49.04
CA ARG A 101 65.77 24.56 49.13
C ARG A 101 64.29 24.74 49.44
N SER A 102 63.93 25.81 50.14
CA SER A 102 62.56 26.17 50.44
C SER A 102 62.10 27.39 49.63
N ARG A 103 60.82 27.46 49.29
CA ARG A 103 60.17 28.61 48.64
C ARG A 103 58.80 28.87 49.24
N ALA A 104 58.30 30.10 49.17
CA ALA A 104 56.92 30.38 49.51
C ALA A 104 55.96 29.62 48.58
N LEU A 105 54.81 29.18 49.10
CA LEU A 105 53.73 28.62 48.28
C LEU A 105 53.27 29.65 47.23
N ARG A 106 53.08 29.20 45.98
CA ARG A 106 52.62 30.06 44.89
C ARG A 106 51.27 30.71 45.23
N LYS A 107 50.98 31.90 44.70
CA LYS A 107 49.70 32.60 44.95
C LYS A 107 48.46 31.82 44.46
N ASP A 108 48.63 30.98 43.44
CA ASP A 108 47.61 30.09 42.88
C ASP A 108 47.54 28.71 43.58
N ALA A 109 48.37 28.45 44.59
CA ALA A 109 48.34 27.19 45.34
C ALA A 109 47.04 27.07 46.15
N ARG A 110 46.46 25.86 46.12
CA ARG A 110 45.24 25.52 46.83
C ARG A 110 45.54 25.41 48.32
N THR A 111 44.97 26.31 49.09
CA THR A 111 45.33 26.58 50.50
C THR A 111 44.13 26.51 51.45
N LEU A 112 42.90 26.60 50.94
CA LEU A 112 41.66 26.35 51.68
C LEU A 112 40.87 25.22 50.99
N TYR A 113 40.43 24.25 51.77
CA TYR A 113 39.49 23.21 51.37
C TYR A 113 38.07 23.62 51.76
N THR A 114 37.09 23.33 50.90
CA THR A 114 35.67 23.47 51.23
C THR A 114 34.84 22.26 50.78
N ALA A 115 33.97 21.75 51.65
CA ALA A 115 32.85 20.91 51.25
C ALA A 115 31.52 21.65 51.48
N VAL A 116 30.47 21.26 50.76
CA VAL A 116 29.10 21.77 50.95
C VAL A 116 28.14 20.60 51.05
N PHE A 117 27.37 20.54 52.14
CA PHE A 117 26.32 19.56 52.36
C PHE A 117 24.97 20.25 52.41
N SER A 118 24.06 19.90 51.51
CA SER A 118 22.71 20.48 51.46
C SER A 118 21.64 19.41 51.64
N LEU A 119 20.63 19.74 52.44
CA LEU A 119 19.48 18.89 52.71
C LEU A 119 18.31 19.33 51.81
N PRO A 120 17.47 18.41 51.31
CA PRO A 120 16.23 18.72 50.60
C PRO A 120 15.15 19.14 51.61
N VAL A 121 15.38 20.25 52.30
CA VAL A 121 14.52 20.84 53.31
C VAL A 121 14.58 22.36 53.14
N GLU A 122 13.43 22.99 52.92
CA GLU A 122 13.36 24.45 52.85
C GLU A 122 13.69 25.06 54.20
N THR A 123 14.53 26.09 54.19
CA THR A 123 15.01 26.77 55.39
C THR A 123 13.89 27.39 56.20
N LYS A 124 12.84 27.90 55.53
CA LYS A 124 11.63 28.43 56.18
C LYS A 124 10.92 27.37 57.05
N ASP A 125 10.86 26.12 56.57
CA ASP A 125 10.15 25.02 57.23
C ASP A 125 10.97 24.52 58.43
N ALA A 126 12.29 24.41 58.25
CA ALA A 126 13.22 24.08 59.32
C ALA A 126 13.34 25.17 60.39
N LEU A 127 13.08 26.44 60.08
CA LEU A 127 12.98 27.51 61.08
C LEU A 127 11.61 27.51 61.79
N ALA A 128 10.55 27.03 61.13
CA ALA A 128 9.20 26.96 61.68
C ALA A 128 8.97 25.77 62.63
N ASP A 129 9.55 24.59 62.37
CA ASP A 129 9.51 23.43 63.28
C ASP A 129 10.87 23.18 63.97
N PRO A 130 11.00 23.43 65.30
CA PRO A 130 12.19 23.11 66.06
C PRO A 130 12.63 21.63 65.99
N LYS A 131 11.71 20.68 65.78
CA LYS A 131 12.04 19.25 65.65
C LYS A 131 12.67 18.94 64.30
N LEU A 132 12.16 19.52 63.21
CA LEU A 132 12.80 19.52 61.91
C LEU A 132 14.16 20.22 61.96
N ARG A 133 14.27 21.38 62.62
CA ARG A 133 15.55 22.09 62.83
C ARG A 133 16.60 21.20 63.49
N ALA A 134 16.23 20.53 64.58
CA ALA A 134 17.12 19.63 65.31
C ALA A 134 17.53 18.42 64.45
N ARG A 135 16.60 17.85 63.66
CA ARG A 135 16.92 16.77 62.70
C ARG A 135 17.87 17.23 61.59
N CYS A 136 17.71 18.45 61.06
CA CYS A 136 18.62 19.02 60.07
C CYS A 136 20.02 19.24 60.66
N LEU A 137 20.10 19.79 61.87
CA LEU A 137 21.38 19.99 62.57
C LEU A 137 22.07 18.67 62.94
N ALA A 138 21.33 17.61 63.26
CA ALA A 138 21.89 16.28 63.50
C ALA A 138 22.55 15.73 62.22
N VAL A 139 21.81 15.64 61.11
CA VAL A 139 22.33 15.10 59.83
C VAL A 139 23.50 15.93 59.28
N ILE A 140 23.48 17.26 59.51
CA ILE A 140 24.64 18.13 59.20
C ILE A 140 25.81 17.83 60.14
N GLY A 141 25.58 17.63 61.44
CA GLY A 141 26.61 17.23 62.39
C GLY A 141 27.28 15.91 62.02
N ASP A 142 26.48 14.92 61.62
CA ASP A 142 26.94 13.60 61.15
C ASP A 142 27.79 13.75 59.86
N ALA A 143 27.35 14.56 58.89
CA ALA A 143 28.10 14.85 57.67
C ALA A 143 29.42 15.61 57.95
N VAL A 144 29.41 16.53 58.92
CA VAL A 144 30.60 17.27 59.39
C VAL A 144 31.56 16.35 60.14
N ALA A 145 31.07 15.32 60.85
CA ALA A 145 31.90 14.32 61.53
C ALA A 145 32.57 13.36 60.53
N PHE A 146 31.80 12.75 59.62
CA PHE A 146 32.34 11.94 58.53
C PHE A 146 33.44 12.67 57.75
N GLU A 147 33.17 13.92 57.38
CA GLU A 147 34.10 14.73 56.61
C GLU A 147 35.32 15.18 57.43
N ARG A 148 35.20 15.33 58.77
CA ARG A 148 36.32 15.58 59.69
C ARG A 148 37.31 14.42 59.67
N ASP A 149 36.83 13.22 59.93
CA ASP A 149 37.67 12.03 60.08
C ASP A 149 38.44 11.77 58.77
N ARG A 150 37.76 11.95 57.64
CA ARG A 150 38.33 11.88 56.29
C ARG A 150 39.38 12.98 55.99
N ILE A 151 39.23 14.17 56.57
CA ILE A 151 40.20 15.29 56.45
C ILE A 151 41.42 15.05 57.33
N GLU A 152 41.22 14.61 58.57
CA GLU A 152 42.28 14.40 59.56
C GLU A 152 43.13 13.16 59.20
N ALA A 153 42.51 12.10 58.65
CA ALA A 153 43.22 10.96 58.07
C ALA A 153 44.12 11.33 56.87
N ALA A 154 43.82 12.41 56.15
CA ALA A 154 44.67 12.95 55.08
C ALA A 154 45.82 13.87 55.59
N GLY A 155 45.82 14.19 56.89
CA GLY A 155 46.74 15.11 57.56
C GLY A 155 46.25 16.57 57.63
N GLY A 156 45.01 16.83 57.23
CA GLY A 156 44.38 18.14 57.36
C GLY A 156 43.79 18.38 58.75
N VAL A 157 43.19 19.55 58.94
CA VAL A 157 42.44 19.92 60.14
C VAL A 157 41.13 20.58 59.71
N LEU A 158 39.99 20.07 60.20
CA LEU A 158 38.70 20.74 60.04
C LEU A 158 38.68 21.99 60.93
N ALA A 159 38.68 23.15 60.29
CA ALA A 159 38.77 24.43 60.97
C ALA A 159 37.42 24.81 61.59
N MET A 160 36.36 24.92 60.80
CA MET A 160 34.97 25.02 61.28
C MET A 160 33.98 24.64 60.17
N SER A 161 32.71 24.48 60.51
CA SER A 161 31.60 24.43 59.55
C SER A 161 30.60 25.56 59.84
N VAL A 162 29.84 25.97 58.83
CA VAL A 162 28.91 27.11 58.89
C VAL A 162 27.61 26.72 58.22
N VAL A 163 26.50 26.75 58.98
CA VAL A 163 25.14 26.49 58.48
C VAL A 163 24.48 27.81 58.09
N HIS A 164 24.00 27.90 56.86
CA HIS A 164 23.24 29.08 56.39
C HIS A 164 21.74 28.87 56.64
N TRP A 165 21.10 29.91 57.22
CA TRP A 165 19.66 29.94 57.55
C TRP A 165 18.90 31.04 56.79
N ASP A 166 19.54 31.64 55.79
CA ASP A 166 19.13 32.81 55.01
C ASP A 166 19.05 32.53 53.49
N GLU A 167 19.29 31.29 53.08
CA GLU A 167 19.13 30.79 51.70
C GLU A 167 17.98 29.76 51.60
N ALA A 168 17.58 29.38 50.37
CA ALA A 168 16.36 28.60 50.13
C ALA A 168 16.34 27.15 50.68
N GLN A 169 17.50 26.51 50.87
CA GLN A 169 17.63 25.15 51.40
C GLN A 169 18.63 25.13 52.56
N VAL A 170 18.33 24.33 53.60
CA VAL A 170 19.24 24.16 54.74
C VAL A 170 20.52 23.48 54.25
N HIS A 171 21.66 24.14 54.45
CA HIS A 171 22.95 23.60 54.04
C HIS A 171 24.09 24.11 54.92
N ALA A 172 25.20 23.37 54.91
CA ALA A 172 26.40 23.67 55.65
C ALA A 172 27.63 23.69 54.72
N HIS A 173 28.46 24.71 54.89
CA HIS A 173 29.82 24.75 54.34
C HIS A 173 30.79 24.20 55.38
N VAL A 174 31.77 23.40 54.97
CA VAL A 174 32.84 22.87 55.81
C VAL A 174 34.16 23.47 55.36
N TYR A 175 34.96 24.00 56.28
CA TYR A 175 36.24 24.65 55.98
C TYR A 175 37.39 23.87 56.61
N ALA A 176 38.43 23.59 55.83
CA ALA A 176 39.62 22.91 56.34
C ALA A 176 40.93 23.43 55.72
N VAL A 177 42.00 23.25 56.48
CA VAL A 177 43.37 23.63 56.12
C VAL A 177 44.32 22.46 56.32
N GLU A 178 45.49 22.55 55.69
CA GLU A 178 46.57 21.56 55.82
C GLU A 178 47.77 22.31 56.44
N PRO A 179 47.97 22.25 57.77
CA PRO A 179 48.92 23.11 58.47
C PRO A 179 50.38 22.68 58.31
N ALA A 180 50.67 21.41 58.00
CA ALA A 180 52.03 20.90 57.85
C ALA A 180 52.58 21.14 56.43
N ARG A 181 51.73 21.07 55.40
CA ARG A 181 52.13 21.24 53.98
C ARG A 181 51.67 22.56 53.37
N GLY A 182 50.72 23.26 53.99
CA GLY A 182 50.06 24.46 53.46
C GLY A 182 49.21 24.22 52.20
N ARG A 183 49.02 22.96 51.79
CA ARG A 183 48.43 22.55 50.51
C ARG A 183 47.28 21.60 50.71
N VAL A 184 46.06 22.05 50.45
CA VAL A 184 44.88 21.18 50.54
C VAL A 184 44.69 20.23 49.34
N ASP A 185 45.70 20.14 48.47
CA ASP A 185 45.73 19.24 47.30
C ASP A 185 45.43 17.77 47.70
N ALA A 186 45.89 17.32 48.87
CA ALA A 186 45.65 15.97 49.39
C ALA A 186 44.30 15.79 50.10
N LEU A 187 43.64 16.87 50.56
CA LEU A 187 42.39 16.79 51.33
C LEU A 187 41.17 16.50 50.47
N HIS A 188 41.27 16.64 49.14
CA HIS A 188 40.21 16.37 48.19
C HIS A 188 40.46 15.02 47.49
N PRO A 189 39.66 13.96 47.73
CA PRO A 189 39.97 12.59 47.33
C PRO A 189 40.21 12.41 45.83
N GLY A 190 39.35 12.97 44.97
CA GLY A 190 39.57 12.96 43.51
C GLY A 190 40.88 13.61 43.07
N VAL A 191 41.32 14.68 43.74
CA VAL A 191 42.61 15.34 43.46
C VAL A 191 43.77 14.47 43.91
N ALA A 192 43.70 13.91 45.12
CA ALA A 192 44.71 13.03 45.68
C ALA A 192 44.90 11.77 44.79
N ALA A 193 43.80 11.08 44.44
CA ALA A 193 43.81 9.92 43.55
C ALA A 193 44.41 10.23 42.17
N LYS A 194 44.06 11.39 41.60
CA LYS A 194 44.66 11.86 40.33
C LYS A 194 46.16 12.17 40.47
N GLN A 195 46.60 12.78 41.56
CA GLN A 195 48.01 13.08 41.81
C GLN A 195 48.82 11.79 42.01
N ALA A 196 48.31 10.84 42.80
CA ALA A 196 48.92 9.53 42.99
C ALA A 196 49.16 8.82 41.65
N LEU A 197 48.12 8.70 40.81
CA LEU A 197 48.25 8.10 39.47
C LEU A 197 49.23 8.87 38.57
N MET A 198 49.23 10.20 38.61
CA MET A 198 50.19 11.00 37.82
C MET A 198 51.64 10.91 38.33
N SER A 199 51.85 10.43 39.56
CA SER A 199 53.18 10.15 40.14
C SER A 199 53.65 8.69 40.00
N ASP A 200 52.77 7.75 39.62
CA ASP A 200 53.15 6.34 39.41
C ASP A 200 54.10 6.20 38.20
N VAL A 201 55.26 5.59 38.43
CA VAL A 201 56.27 5.29 37.42
C VAL A 201 55.70 4.42 36.29
N ARG A 202 54.76 3.52 36.59
CA ARG A 202 54.05 2.73 35.56
C ARG A 202 53.23 3.64 34.65
N ALA A 203 52.50 4.59 35.22
CA ALA A 203 51.76 5.60 34.46
C ALA A 203 52.66 6.56 33.67
N MET A 204 53.94 6.70 34.03
CA MET A 204 54.92 7.46 33.24
C MET A 204 55.26 6.82 31.89
N THR A 205 55.03 5.52 31.71
CA THR A 205 55.15 4.84 30.40
C THR A 205 54.04 5.21 29.41
N LEU A 206 52.89 5.65 29.92
CA LEU A 206 51.75 6.07 29.10
C LEU A 206 52.01 7.41 28.42
N THR A 207 51.41 7.62 27.25
CA THR A 207 51.37 8.93 26.57
C THR A 207 50.79 9.99 27.51
N ALA A 208 51.17 11.26 27.34
CA ALA A 208 50.60 12.36 28.12
C ALA A 208 49.07 12.47 28.00
N LYS A 209 48.50 12.04 26.86
CA LYS A 209 47.05 11.99 26.63
C LYS A 209 46.38 10.89 27.46
N ASP A 210 46.93 9.69 27.42
CA ASP A 210 46.35 8.53 28.10
C ASP A 210 46.58 8.57 29.61
N ARG A 211 47.70 9.11 30.07
CA ARG A 211 47.96 9.41 31.49
C ARG A 211 46.96 10.41 32.05
N ASN A 212 46.65 11.48 31.30
CA ASN A 212 45.61 12.44 31.70
C ASN A 212 44.20 11.82 31.69
N LYS A 213 43.90 10.95 30.71
CA LYS A 213 42.64 10.19 30.65
C LYS A 213 42.49 9.23 31.83
N ALA A 214 43.56 8.55 32.23
CA ALA A 214 43.60 7.67 33.39
C ALA A 214 43.48 8.46 34.71
N GLY A 215 44.22 9.57 34.87
CA GLY A 215 44.10 10.45 36.04
C GLY A 215 42.72 11.11 36.16
N ASN A 216 42.05 11.41 35.05
CA ASN A 216 40.65 11.84 35.05
C ASN A 216 39.67 10.71 35.39
N ARG A 217 40.02 9.43 35.11
CA ARG A 217 39.23 8.28 35.58
C ARG A 217 39.34 8.18 37.10
N ALA A 218 40.56 8.10 37.64
CA ALA A 218 40.81 8.01 39.07
C ALA A 218 40.19 9.17 39.87
N TYR A 219 40.20 10.40 39.32
CA TYR A 219 39.45 11.53 39.89
C TYR A 219 37.94 11.23 39.99
N CYS A 220 37.33 10.76 38.91
CA CYS A 220 35.89 10.46 38.87
C CYS A 220 35.52 9.20 39.68
N GLU A 221 36.47 8.30 39.90
CA GLU A 221 36.35 7.07 40.69
C GLU A 221 36.25 7.45 42.16
N ALA A 222 37.32 8.04 42.74
CA ALA A 222 37.35 8.50 44.14
C ALA A 222 36.28 9.56 44.49
N MET A 223 35.71 10.26 43.50
CA MET A 223 34.58 11.19 43.70
C MET A 223 33.19 10.54 43.56
N ARG A 224 33.10 9.28 43.10
CA ARG A 224 31.92 8.42 43.35
C ARG A 224 32.07 7.77 44.69
N ASP A 225 33.23 7.16 44.96
CA ASP A 225 33.50 6.39 46.18
C ASP A 225 33.17 7.24 47.43
N TRP A 226 33.70 8.46 47.53
CA TRP A 226 33.33 9.43 48.59
C TRP A 226 31.83 9.74 48.69
N GLN A 227 31.12 9.83 47.56
CA GLN A 227 29.68 10.09 47.53
C GLN A 227 28.85 8.84 47.89
N ASP A 228 29.42 7.64 47.73
CA ASP A 228 28.82 6.36 48.06
C ASP A 228 29.05 6.04 49.55
N GLU A 229 30.24 6.35 50.07
CA GLU A 229 30.62 6.31 51.50
C GLU A 229 29.71 7.22 52.35
N ILE A 230 29.68 8.54 52.06
CA ILE A 230 28.83 9.49 52.80
C ILE A 230 27.32 9.22 52.61
N HIS A 231 26.94 8.51 51.55
CA HIS A 231 25.57 8.00 51.43
C HIS A 231 25.31 6.91 52.46
N ALA A 232 26.13 5.86 52.47
CA ALA A 232 25.94 4.72 53.34
C ALA A 232 25.97 5.10 54.82
N GLU A 233 26.88 5.98 55.23
CA GLU A 233 27.11 6.31 56.63
C GLU A 233 26.18 7.41 57.17
N VAL A 234 25.84 8.43 56.36
CA VAL A 234 25.09 9.61 56.83
C VAL A 234 23.73 9.77 56.16
N PHE A 235 23.71 9.85 54.84
CA PHE A 235 22.50 10.26 54.12
C PHE A 235 21.44 9.14 53.98
N ALA A 236 21.84 7.87 53.96
CA ALA A 236 20.92 6.73 53.94
C ALA A 236 20.19 6.55 55.28
N PRO A 237 20.84 6.58 56.47
CA PRO A 237 20.14 6.67 57.75
C PRO A 237 19.20 7.88 57.87
N ALA A 238 19.57 9.01 57.26
CA ALA A 238 18.70 10.20 57.18
C ALA A 238 17.48 10.04 56.23
N GLY A 239 17.39 8.93 55.48
CA GLY A 239 16.31 8.63 54.53
C GLY A 239 16.45 9.32 53.17
N LEU A 240 17.64 9.81 52.81
CA LEU A 240 17.90 10.44 51.52
C LEU A 240 18.39 9.43 50.47
N LEU A 241 18.01 9.67 49.23
CA LEU A 241 18.38 8.82 48.09
C LEU A 241 19.73 9.23 47.48
N ARG A 242 20.54 8.22 47.14
CA ARG A 242 21.87 8.36 46.54
C ARG A 242 21.88 9.09 45.20
N VAL A 243 20.88 8.84 44.37
CA VAL A 243 20.82 9.24 42.96
C VAL A 243 19.53 10.01 42.68
N GLY A 244 19.66 11.20 42.10
CA GLY A 244 18.54 12.05 41.72
C GLY A 244 17.58 11.43 40.67
N PRO A 245 16.37 12.00 40.50
CA PRO A 245 15.39 11.51 39.54
C PRO A 245 15.78 11.87 38.09
N ARG A 246 16.81 12.71 37.92
CA ARG A 246 17.27 13.26 36.65
C ARG A 246 18.20 12.29 35.92
N ARG A 247 17.60 11.23 35.36
CA ARG A 247 18.25 10.12 34.63
C ARG A 247 19.32 9.36 35.42
N GLU A 248 18.99 8.10 35.71
CA GLU A 248 19.94 7.00 35.78
C GLU A 248 21.12 7.22 34.81
N ARG A 249 22.34 7.25 35.36
CA ARG A 249 23.50 7.88 34.69
C ARG A 249 24.20 6.92 33.71
N ARG A 250 23.43 6.39 32.76
CA ARG A 250 23.86 5.42 31.73
C ARG A 250 25.19 5.81 31.10
N SER A 251 26.08 4.84 30.97
CA SER A 251 27.37 4.99 30.32
C SER A 251 27.18 5.30 28.83
N ARG A 252 28.24 5.80 28.18
CA ARG A 252 28.22 6.00 26.73
C ARG A 252 28.11 4.67 25.97
N GLY A 253 28.47 3.55 26.58
CA GLY A 253 28.24 2.21 26.02
C GLY A 253 26.75 1.87 26.03
N ASP A 254 26.14 1.90 27.21
CA ASP A 254 24.74 1.53 27.46
C ASP A 254 23.80 2.43 26.64
N TYR A 255 24.04 3.75 26.61
CA TYR A 255 23.28 4.67 25.75
C TYR A 255 23.39 4.33 24.25
N LEU A 256 24.54 3.85 23.76
CA LEU A 256 24.70 3.43 22.37
C LEU A 256 24.06 2.06 22.09
N HIS A 257 24.04 1.18 23.08
CA HIS A 257 23.31 -0.09 23.06
C HIS A 257 21.79 0.14 23.02
N ASP A 258 21.26 0.93 23.96
CA ASP A 258 19.85 1.32 24.03
C ASP A 258 19.37 1.95 22.73
N ARG A 259 20.17 2.86 22.15
CA ARG A 259 19.87 3.52 20.88
C ARG A 259 19.88 2.55 19.69
N ARG A 260 20.74 1.53 19.70
CA ARG A 260 20.74 0.47 18.68
C ARG A 260 19.47 -0.38 18.80
N ALA A 261 19.19 -0.89 19.99
CA ALA A 261 18.01 -1.71 20.25
C ALA A 261 16.69 -0.94 20.04
N ALA A 262 16.68 0.40 20.21
CA ALA A 262 15.55 1.25 19.87
C ALA A 262 15.37 1.44 18.36
N ALA A 263 16.46 1.55 17.58
CA ALA A 263 16.39 1.59 16.11
C ALA A 263 15.88 0.25 15.56
N GLU A 264 16.44 -0.86 16.03
CA GLU A 264 16.06 -2.24 15.68
C GLU A 264 14.56 -2.51 15.92
N ARG A 265 14.04 -2.20 17.12
CA ARG A 265 12.59 -2.25 17.42
C ARG A 265 11.72 -1.33 16.55
N THR A 266 12.29 -0.26 15.99
CA THR A 266 11.57 0.64 15.08
C THR A 266 11.54 0.08 13.66
N GLU A 267 12.64 -0.50 13.18
CA GLU A 267 12.70 -1.23 11.92
C GLU A 267 11.74 -2.43 11.93
N ASP A 268 11.75 -3.25 12.99
CA ASP A 268 10.87 -4.41 13.11
C ASP A 268 9.39 -4.03 13.20
N ARG A 269 9.05 -2.94 13.89
CA ARG A 269 7.69 -2.38 13.87
C ARG A 269 7.30 -1.92 12.45
N GLY A 270 8.24 -1.35 11.69
CA GLY A 270 8.04 -1.01 10.28
C GLY A 270 7.77 -2.24 9.42
N ARG A 271 8.59 -3.30 9.57
CA ARG A 271 8.42 -4.59 8.89
C ARG A 271 7.06 -5.23 9.21
N GLN A 272 6.69 -5.27 10.49
CA GLN A 272 5.39 -5.80 10.94
C GLN A 272 4.20 -5.02 10.37
N LYS A 273 4.28 -3.68 10.33
CA LYS A 273 3.24 -2.84 9.73
C LYS A 273 3.09 -3.08 8.23
N ALA A 274 4.20 -3.10 7.49
CA ALA A 274 4.19 -3.37 6.04
C ALA A 274 3.67 -4.77 5.70
N LEU A 275 3.99 -5.78 6.51
CA LEU A 275 3.42 -7.13 6.38
C LEU A 275 1.90 -7.14 6.65
N ALA A 276 1.43 -6.46 7.70
CA ALA A 276 0.01 -6.38 8.01
C ALA A 276 -0.79 -5.65 6.91
N GLU A 277 -0.23 -4.60 6.32
CA GLU A 277 -0.82 -3.90 5.18
C GLU A 277 -0.86 -4.80 3.93
N GLY A 278 0.25 -5.48 3.60
CA GLY A 278 0.27 -6.45 2.49
C GLY A 278 -0.68 -7.64 2.65
N TYR A 279 -0.92 -8.11 3.89
CA TYR A 279 -1.95 -9.13 4.16
C TYR A 279 -3.38 -8.60 3.98
N ALA A 280 -3.64 -7.33 4.29
CA ALA A 280 -4.94 -6.71 4.04
C ALA A 280 -5.21 -6.52 2.54
N ASP A 281 -4.22 -6.03 1.79
CA ASP A 281 -4.28 -5.91 0.32
C ASP A 281 -4.52 -7.28 -0.35
N LEU A 282 -3.82 -8.33 0.13
CA LEU A 282 -3.98 -9.70 -0.37
C LEU A 282 -5.38 -10.27 -0.07
N ALA A 283 -5.96 -9.95 1.09
CA ALA A 283 -7.32 -10.37 1.44
C ALA A 283 -8.35 -9.74 0.49
N VAL A 284 -8.25 -8.43 0.25
CA VAL A 284 -9.13 -7.70 -0.69
C VAL A 284 -8.97 -8.23 -2.12
N ALA A 285 -7.75 -8.50 -2.56
CA ALA A 285 -7.49 -9.09 -3.87
C ALA A 285 -8.07 -10.50 -3.99
N THR A 286 -7.98 -11.32 -2.94
CA THR A 286 -8.55 -12.67 -2.91
C THR A 286 -10.08 -12.62 -2.97
N GLU A 287 -10.73 -11.74 -2.21
CA GLU A 287 -12.19 -11.54 -2.25
C GLU A 287 -12.66 -11.07 -3.63
N ALA A 288 -11.90 -10.20 -4.30
CA ALA A 288 -12.19 -9.77 -5.67
C ALA A 288 -12.07 -10.92 -6.69
N VAL A 289 -11.03 -11.75 -6.58
CA VAL A 289 -10.85 -12.94 -7.45
C VAL A 289 -11.97 -13.95 -7.26
N LEU A 290 -12.40 -14.20 -6.02
CA LEU A 290 -13.53 -15.09 -5.73
C LEU A 290 -14.83 -14.59 -6.38
N LYS A 291 -15.16 -13.30 -6.25
CA LYS A 291 -16.36 -12.72 -6.87
C LYS A 291 -16.36 -12.79 -8.40
N ILE A 292 -15.19 -12.69 -9.03
CA ILE A 292 -15.03 -12.90 -10.48
C ILE A 292 -15.29 -14.37 -10.83
N ALA A 293 -14.68 -15.31 -10.09
CA ALA A 293 -14.88 -16.74 -10.29
C ALA A 293 -16.33 -17.23 -9.95
N ASP A 294 -17.08 -16.48 -9.16
CA ASP A 294 -18.51 -16.69 -8.95
C ASP A 294 -19.32 -16.20 -10.15
N ALA A 295 -19.10 -14.95 -10.60
CA ALA A 295 -19.78 -14.37 -11.75
C ALA A 295 -19.51 -15.12 -13.07
N ASP A 296 -18.26 -15.59 -13.29
CA ASP A 296 -17.90 -16.41 -14.45
C ASP A 296 -18.62 -17.77 -14.45
N ARG A 297 -18.88 -18.35 -13.26
CA ARG A 297 -19.65 -19.60 -13.12
C ARG A 297 -21.14 -19.38 -13.35
N GLU A 298 -21.71 -18.30 -12.85
CA GLU A 298 -23.11 -17.93 -13.14
C GLU A 298 -23.31 -17.64 -14.64
N ALA A 299 -22.37 -16.93 -15.28
CA ALA A 299 -22.41 -16.66 -16.72
C ALA A 299 -22.26 -17.93 -17.57
N ALA A 300 -21.40 -18.87 -17.16
CA ALA A 300 -21.26 -20.16 -17.84
C ALA A 300 -22.55 -21.00 -17.76
N ALA A 301 -23.16 -21.09 -16.57
CA ALA A 301 -24.42 -21.80 -16.38
C ALA A 301 -25.59 -21.16 -17.16
N ALA A 302 -25.66 -19.82 -17.21
CA ALA A 302 -26.65 -19.12 -18.01
C ALA A 302 -26.46 -19.36 -19.53
N TRP A 303 -25.21 -19.44 -19.99
CA TRP A 303 -24.90 -19.78 -21.39
C TRP A 303 -25.23 -21.23 -21.75
N GLU A 304 -25.04 -22.17 -20.82
CA GLU A 304 -25.43 -23.58 -21.00
C GLU A 304 -26.96 -23.72 -21.15
N VAL A 305 -27.75 -23.01 -20.35
CA VAL A 305 -29.22 -22.96 -20.51
C VAL A 305 -29.62 -22.36 -21.86
N ASP A 306 -29.08 -21.19 -22.23
CA ASP A 306 -29.31 -20.51 -23.51
C ASP A 306 -28.91 -21.38 -24.72
N LEU A 307 -27.87 -22.21 -24.60
CA LEU A 307 -27.50 -23.20 -25.60
C LEU A 307 -28.56 -24.30 -25.73
N THR A 308 -29.01 -24.91 -24.63
CA THR A 308 -30.04 -25.96 -24.68
C THR A 308 -31.39 -25.45 -25.21
N GLU A 309 -31.79 -24.21 -24.89
CA GLU A 309 -33.00 -23.60 -25.44
C GLU A 309 -32.89 -23.37 -26.96
N ARG A 310 -31.71 -22.96 -27.45
CA ARG A 310 -31.44 -22.81 -28.89
C ARG A 310 -31.42 -24.14 -29.61
N GLU A 311 -30.81 -25.18 -29.06
CA GLU A 311 -30.83 -26.53 -29.63
C GLU A 311 -32.26 -27.05 -29.72
N ALA A 312 -33.06 -26.90 -28.66
CA ALA A 312 -34.48 -27.25 -28.67
C ALA A 312 -35.32 -26.38 -29.62
N ALA A 313 -34.92 -25.13 -29.90
CA ALA A 313 -35.56 -24.28 -30.92
C ALA A 313 -35.21 -24.72 -32.35
N ILE A 314 -33.95 -25.05 -32.61
CA ILE A 314 -33.47 -25.59 -33.91
C ILE A 314 -34.17 -26.92 -34.22
N GLU A 315 -34.30 -27.81 -33.23
CA GLU A 315 -34.94 -29.11 -33.45
C GLU A 315 -36.46 -28.98 -33.68
N ARG A 316 -37.14 -28.07 -32.98
CA ARG A 316 -38.54 -27.71 -33.29
C ARG A 316 -38.67 -27.13 -34.70
N GLN A 317 -37.73 -26.28 -35.13
CA GLN A 317 -37.74 -25.71 -36.48
C GLN A 317 -37.52 -26.80 -37.55
N ARG A 318 -36.60 -27.74 -37.33
CA ARG A 318 -36.37 -28.92 -38.20
C ARG A 318 -37.64 -29.75 -38.35
N ALA A 319 -38.25 -30.15 -37.23
CA ALA A 319 -39.48 -30.92 -37.22
C ALA A 319 -40.63 -30.21 -37.95
N GLN A 320 -40.77 -28.89 -37.78
CA GLN A 320 -41.74 -28.09 -38.54
C GLN A 320 -41.42 -28.11 -40.04
N THR A 321 -40.18 -27.86 -40.45
CA THR A 321 -39.81 -27.90 -41.88
C THR A 321 -39.99 -29.28 -42.51
N GLU A 322 -39.80 -30.37 -41.77
CA GLU A 322 -40.08 -31.73 -42.25
C GLU A 322 -41.60 -31.97 -42.42
N ALA A 323 -42.42 -31.48 -41.49
CA ALA A 323 -43.88 -31.52 -41.59
C ALA A 323 -44.40 -30.66 -42.76
N ASP A 324 -43.86 -29.46 -42.94
CA ASP A 324 -44.21 -28.55 -44.04
C ASP A 324 -43.85 -29.16 -45.41
N MET A 325 -42.68 -29.80 -45.52
CA MET A 325 -42.26 -30.52 -46.73
C MET A 325 -43.19 -31.69 -47.06
N LYS A 326 -43.55 -32.51 -46.06
CA LYS A 326 -44.52 -33.62 -46.23
C LYS A 326 -45.92 -33.12 -46.61
N ALA A 327 -46.35 -31.99 -46.06
CA ALA A 327 -47.61 -31.35 -46.43
C ALA A 327 -47.57 -30.82 -47.87
N ALA A 328 -46.46 -30.22 -48.31
CA ALA A 328 -46.27 -29.77 -49.69
C ALA A 328 -46.25 -30.95 -50.69
N GLU A 329 -45.57 -32.05 -50.35
CA GLU A 329 -45.57 -33.30 -51.11
C GLU A 329 -46.99 -33.87 -51.27
N ALA A 330 -47.75 -33.98 -50.18
CA ALA A 330 -49.15 -34.42 -50.20
C ALA A 330 -50.08 -33.52 -51.03
N VAL A 331 -49.82 -32.20 -51.06
CA VAL A 331 -50.55 -31.25 -51.93
C VAL A 331 -50.20 -31.44 -53.40
N LEU A 332 -48.94 -31.73 -53.74
CA LEU A 332 -48.51 -32.04 -55.11
C LEU A 332 -49.12 -33.36 -55.59
N ASP A 333 -49.12 -34.41 -54.77
CA ASP A 333 -49.79 -35.69 -55.06
C ASP A 333 -51.31 -35.51 -55.25
N ALA A 334 -51.97 -34.75 -54.39
CA ALA A 334 -53.39 -34.45 -54.53
C ALA A 334 -53.68 -33.67 -55.83
N ALA A 335 -52.82 -32.71 -56.20
CA ALA A 335 -52.95 -31.98 -57.47
C ALA A 335 -52.73 -32.90 -58.68
N ALA A 336 -51.75 -33.81 -58.64
CA ALA A 336 -51.52 -34.80 -59.69
C ALA A 336 -52.71 -35.76 -59.85
N GLN A 337 -53.28 -36.25 -58.75
CA GLN A 337 -54.49 -37.08 -58.77
C GLN A 337 -55.72 -36.34 -59.33
N MET A 338 -55.89 -35.06 -58.97
CA MET A 338 -56.98 -34.24 -59.52
C MET A 338 -56.79 -33.96 -61.02
N HIS A 339 -55.55 -33.73 -61.46
CA HIS A 339 -55.24 -33.56 -62.89
C HIS A 339 -55.52 -34.84 -63.68
N ALA A 340 -55.09 -36.01 -63.19
CA ALA A 340 -55.37 -37.30 -63.82
C ALA A 340 -56.89 -37.58 -63.92
N LYS A 341 -57.66 -37.29 -62.87
CA LYS A 341 -59.13 -37.39 -62.88
C LYS A 341 -59.76 -36.44 -63.91
N ALA A 342 -59.29 -35.19 -63.99
CA ALA A 342 -59.79 -34.21 -64.96
C ALA A 342 -59.50 -34.63 -66.42
N VAL A 343 -58.31 -35.18 -66.69
CA VAL A 343 -57.95 -35.71 -68.03
C VAL A 343 -58.82 -36.91 -68.40
N ASN A 344 -59.06 -37.85 -67.48
CA ASN A 344 -59.95 -38.99 -67.74
C ASN A 344 -61.39 -38.54 -68.00
N ALA A 345 -61.95 -37.65 -67.18
CA ALA A 345 -63.29 -37.11 -67.36
C ALA A 345 -63.45 -36.31 -68.67
N GLN A 346 -62.40 -35.62 -69.13
CA GLN A 346 -62.40 -34.99 -70.46
C GLN A 346 -62.39 -36.01 -71.60
N ARG A 347 -61.74 -37.17 -71.42
CA ARG A 347 -61.75 -38.27 -72.40
C ARG A 347 -63.12 -38.93 -72.47
N GLU A 348 -63.69 -39.28 -71.32
CA GLU A 348 -65.04 -39.85 -71.19
C GLU A 348 -66.10 -38.91 -71.80
N ALA A 349 -66.06 -37.61 -71.48
CA ALA A 349 -66.97 -36.62 -72.05
C ALA A 349 -66.75 -36.37 -73.57
N ALA A 350 -65.60 -36.74 -74.13
CA ALA A 350 -65.37 -36.71 -75.59
C ALA A 350 -65.91 -37.99 -76.26
N GLU A 351 -65.74 -39.15 -75.63
CA GLU A 351 -66.31 -40.43 -76.05
C GLU A 351 -67.86 -40.37 -76.04
N GLU A 352 -68.48 -39.81 -74.99
CA GLU A 352 -69.93 -39.57 -74.92
C GLU A 352 -70.41 -38.62 -76.03
N ARG A 353 -69.72 -37.49 -76.26
CA ARG A 353 -70.11 -36.53 -77.30
C ARG A 353 -70.11 -37.16 -78.68
N ALA A 354 -69.04 -37.88 -79.04
CA ALA A 354 -68.95 -38.60 -80.31
C ALA A 354 -70.11 -39.61 -80.49
N CYS A 355 -70.51 -40.30 -79.41
CA CYS A 355 -71.67 -41.19 -79.42
C CYS A 355 -72.99 -40.41 -79.66
N THR A 356 -73.20 -39.28 -78.96
CA THR A 356 -74.41 -38.47 -79.16
C THR A 356 -74.49 -37.80 -80.53
N GLU A 357 -73.37 -37.38 -81.11
CA GLU A 357 -73.30 -36.78 -82.45
C GLU A 357 -73.63 -37.81 -83.54
N ALA A 358 -73.09 -39.03 -83.43
CA ALA A 358 -73.42 -40.14 -84.33
C ALA A 358 -74.93 -40.51 -84.26
N MET A 359 -75.47 -40.64 -83.05
CA MET A 359 -76.88 -40.97 -82.83
C MET A 359 -77.84 -39.84 -83.27
N ALA A 360 -77.41 -38.58 -83.17
CA ALA A 360 -78.16 -37.43 -83.68
C ALA A 360 -78.21 -37.39 -85.23
N ALA A 361 -77.12 -37.78 -85.90
CA ALA A 361 -77.09 -37.89 -87.35
C ALA A 361 -78.06 -38.98 -87.86
N GLU A 362 -78.07 -40.16 -87.23
CA GLU A 362 -78.98 -41.25 -87.60
C GLU A 362 -80.46 -40.85 -87.44
N ILE A 363 -80.80 -40.12 -86.36
CA ILE A 363 -82.15 -39.59 -86.14
C ILE A 363 -82.55 -38.55 -87.20
N ALA A 364 -81.59 -37.79 -87.74
CA ALA A 364 -81.86 -36.83 -88.82
C ALA A 364 -82.23 -37.56 -90.13
N ASP A 365 -81.47 -38.58 -90.52
CA ASP A 365 -81.74 -39.38 -91.72
C ASP A 365 -83.09 -40.13 -91.62
N GLN A 366 -83.40 -40.71 -90.46
CA GLN A 366 -84.70 -41.36 -90.22
C GLN A 366 -85.89 -40.38 -90.36
N ARG A 367 -85.75 -39.13 -89.89
CA ARG A 367 -86.77 -38.08 -90.07
C ARG A 367 -86.90 -37.67 -91.54
N ALA A 368 -85.79 -37.53 -92.25
CA ALA A 368 -85.78 -37.22 -93.68
C ALA A 368 -86.38 -38.33 -94.56
N ALA A 369 -86.50 -39.57 -94.06
CA ALA A 369 -87.34 -40.60 -94.67
C ALA A 369 -88.84 -40.35 -94.40
N ILE A 370 -89.23 -40.25 -93.13
CA ILE A 370 -90.63 -40.11 -92.70
C ILE A 370 -91.36 -38.90 -93.32
N GLU A 371 -90.66 -37.79 -93.59
CA GLU A 371 -91.28 -36.63 -94.23
C GLU A 371 -91.59 -36.84 -95.73
N ARG A 372 -90.84 -37.70 -96.44
CA ARG A 372 -91.16 -38.08 -97.83
C ARG A 372 -92.45 -38.92 -97.87
N ASP A 373 -92.53 -39.97 -97.05
CA ASP A 373 -93.72 -40.83 -96.93
C ASP A 373 -94.98 -40.02 -96.61
N ARG A 374 -94.85 -38.97 -95.77
CA ARG A 374 -95.95 -38.06 -95.41
C ARG A 374 -96.34 -37.08 -96.52
N ALA A 375 -95.39 -36.66 -97.37
CA ALA A 375 -95.67 -35.79 -98.50
C ALA A 375 -96.53 -36.51 -99.55
N ASP A 376 -96.19 -37.77 -99.86
CA ASP A 376 -96.94 -38.59 -100.80
C ASP A 376 -98.35 -38.93 -100.26
N ALA A 377 -98.47 -39.41 -99.01
CA ALA A 377 -99.76 -39.72 -98.39
C ALA A 377 -100.71 -38.50 -98.25
N LYS A 378 -100.18 -37.26 -98.29
CA LYS A 378 -101.00 -36.03 -98.32
C LYS A 378 -101.55 -35.73 -99.72
N ARG A 379 -100.84 -36.14 -100.77
CA ARG A 379 -101.23 -35.98 -102.18
C ARG A 379 -102.49 -36.78 -102.49
N ASP A 380 -102.52 -38.05 -102.07
CA ASP A 380 -103.64 -38.98 -102.31
C ASP A 380 -104.95 -38.51 -101.66
N ARG A 381 -104.87 -38.08 -100.39
CA ARG A 381 -106.03 -37.60 -99.62
C ARG A 381 -106.65 -36.32 -100.20
N ALA A 382 -105.86 -35.47 -100.86
CA ALA A 382 -106.36 -34.25 -101.50
C ALA A 382 -107.19 -34.52 -102.77
N SER A 383 -107.01 -35.69 -103.41
CA SER A 383 -107.84 -36.12 -104.53
C SER A 383 -109.24 -36.54 -104.05
N ALA A 384 -109.28 -37.51 -103.13
CA ALA A 384 -110.51 -38.14 -102.63
C ALA A 384 -111.50 -37.22 -101.89
N ALA A 385 -111.11 -35.98 -101.58
CA ALA A 385 -111.95 -34.99 -100.90
C ALA A 385 -112.82 -34.16 -101.85
N ARG A 386 -112.42 -33.96 -103.11
CA ARG A 386 -113.19 -33.14 -104.07
C ARG A 386 -114.43 -33.86 -104.57
N ASP A 387 -114.32 -35.16 -104.81
CA ASP A 387 -115.38 -35.97 -105.45
C ASP A 387 -116.62 -36.18 -104.57
N ARG A 388 -116.58 -35.79 -103.29
CA ARG A 388 -117.71 -35.92 -102.34
C ARG A 388 -118.50 -34.63 -102.12
N ALA A 389 -117.99 -33.48 -102.59
CA ALA A 389 -118.55 -32.16 -102.25
C ALA A 389 -119.60 -31.63 -103.25
N ALA A 390 -120.03 -32.45 -104.22
CA ALA A 390 -120.84 -32.01 -105.36
C ALA A 390 -122.19 -32.75 -105.51
N THR A 391 -122.62 -33.52 -104.50
CA THR A 391 -123.79 -34.41 -104.59
C THR A 391 -124.98 -33.99 -103.70
N GLU A 392 -124.77 -33.08 -102.74
CA GLU A 392 -125.83 -32.62 -101.82
C GLU A 392 -126.08 -31.11 -101.92
N MET A 393 -127.35 -30.73 -101.72
CA MET A 393 -127.95 -29.38 -101.71
C MET A 393 -128.39 -28.81 -103.08
N TYR A 394 -129.61 -29.22 -103.48
CA TYR A 394 -130.44 -28.64 -104.54
C TYR A 394 -131.88 -28.52 -104.00
N PHE A 395 -132.69 -27.61 -104.54
CA PHE A 395 -133.98 -27.13 -103.98
C PHE A 395 -133.83 -26.33 -102.67
N GLU A 396 -134.25 -25.06 -102.53
CA GLU A 396 -134.86 -24.06 -103.44
C GLU A 396 -134.29 -22.65 -103.10
N ILE A 397 -134.49 -21.55 -103.86
CA ILE A 397 -135.36 -21.28 -105.01
C ILE A 397 -134.68 -20.33 -106.05
N THR A 398 -135.42 -19.97 -107.09
CA THR A 398 -135.06 -19.11 -108.25
C THR A 398 -135.23 -17.59 -108.02
N PRO A 399 -134.84 -16.70 -108.97
CA PRO A 399 -133.96 -16.87 -110.16
C PRO A 399 -132.90 -15.74 -110.37
N LEU A 400 -131.86 -15.96 -111.20
CA LEU A 400 -131.74 -15.44 -112.59
C LEU A 400 -130.26 -15.39 -113.12
N ALA A 401 -130.05 -15.89 -114.35
CA ALA A 401 -129.11 -15.42 -115.39
C ALA A 401 -127.55 -15.37 -115.23
N LEU A 402 -126.89 -16.06 -116.20
CA LEU A 402 -125.72 -15.67 -117.01
C LEU A 402 -124.25 -15.76 -116.50
N ALA A 403 -123.56 -16.80 -117.00
CA ALA A 403 -122.49 -16.74 -118.04
C ALA A 403 -121.03 -16.26 -117.76
N LYS A 404 -120.10 -17.19 -118.08
CA LYS A 404 -118.80 -17.03 -118.79
C LYS A 404 -117.60 -16.35 -118.08
N GLY A 405 -116.39 -16.73 -118.55
CA GLY A 405 -115.06 -16.29 -118.09
C GLY A 405 -114.38 -17.40 -117.27
N GLU A 406 -113.30 -18.09 -117.67
CA GLU A 406 -112.00 -17.73 -118.28
C GLU A 406 -110.97 -17.11 -117.31
N VAL A 407 -109.68 -17.15 -117.74
CA VAL A 407 -108.45 -16.65 -117.08
C VAL A 407 -107.87 -17.59 -115.98
N LYS A 408 -106.64 -18.15 -115.97
CA LYS A 408 -105.34 -18.07 -116.73
C LYS A 408 -104.20 -17.36 -115.93
N ILE A 409 -102.96 -17.51 -116.42
CA ILE A 409 -101.72 -16.72 -116.20
C ILE A 409 -100.84 -17.07 -114.96
N ALA A 410 -99.51 -17.17 -115.20
CA ALA A 410 -98.38 -16.56 -114.46
C ALA A 410 -97.26 -17.49 -113.94
N GLU A 411 -96.02 -17.20 -114.37
CA GLU A 411 -94.74 -17.81 -113.95
C GLU A 411 -94.06 -17.14 -112.73
N HIS A 412 -92.98 -17.73 -112.17
CA HIS A 412 -91.64 -17.11 -111.89
C HIS A 412 -90.82 -17.76 -110.75
N ASP A 413 -89.59 -18.20 -111.08
CA ASP A 413 -88.25 -17.77 -110.61
C ASP A 413 -87.83 -17.73 -109.10
N GLU A 414 -86.74 -17.00 -108.79
CA GLU A 414 -85.67 -17.35 -107.82
C GLU A 414 -85.63 -16.53 -106.49
N ASP A 415 -84.81 -17.01 -105.52
CA ASP A 415 -84.16 -16.34 -104.37
C ASP A 415 -84.88 -15.26 -103.50
N GLY A 416 -84.95 -15.45 -102.16
CA GLY A 416 -85.32 -14.35 -101.23
C GLY A 416 -85.46 -14.66 -99.71
N ALA A 417 -84.53 -14.18 -98.89
CA ALA A 417 -84.33 -14.51 -97.47
C ALA A 417 -85.09 -13.68 -96.36
N ARG A 418 -85.03 -14.19 -95.10
CA ARG A 418 -84.67 -13.46 -93.83
C ARG A 418 -85.71 -12.82 -92.86
N LEU A 419 -85.35 -12.82 -91.55
CA LEU A 419 -85.55 -11.86 -90.42
C LEU A 419 -84.58 -12.30 -89.25
N LEU A 420 -84.08 -11.59 -88.20
CA LEU A 420 -84.20 -10.25 -87.55
C LEU A 420 -85.33 -10.10 -86.47
N PRO A 421 -85.21 -9.29 -85.36
CA PRO A 421 -84.20 -8.26 -85.00
C PRO A 421 -83.63 -8.22 -83.52
N GLY A 422 -82.59 -7.40 -83.22
CA GLY A 422 -82.17 -7.12 -81.81
C GLY A 422 -80.86 -6.31 -81.49
N LYS A 423 -80.90 -4.96 -81.52
CA LYS A 423 -80.01 -3.90 -80.92
C LYS A 423 -78.51 -4.11 -80.50
N ARG A 424 -77.61 -3.59 -81.38
CA ARG A 424 -76.40 -2.67 -81.28
C ARG A 424 -75.57 -2.34 -79.98
N PRO A 425 -74.31 -1.79 -80.13
CA PRO A 425 -73.17 -1.88 -79.17
C PRO A 425 -72.67 -0.52 -78.57
N PRO A 426 -71.47 -0.44 -77.93
CA PRO A 426 -70.29 0.17 -78.61
C PRO A 426 -68.87 -0.31 -78.20
N GLY A 427 -67.83 0.16 -78.91
CA GLY A 427 -66.52 0.55 -78.32
C GLY A 427 -65.30 -0.39 -78.49
N PRO A 428 -64.15 0.09 -79.00
CA PRO A 428 -62.87 -0.64 -79.00
C PRO A 428 -61.78 0.02 -78.12
N GLU A 429 -61.19 -0.72 -77.17
CA GLU A 429 -59.89 -0.35 -76.57
C GLU A 429 -59.05 -1.59 -76.15
N ARG A 430 -57.72 -1.42 -76.24
CA ARG A 430 -56.66 -2.09 -75.46
C ARG A 430 -56.71 -3.61 -75.23
N ARG A 431 -55.97 -4.33 -76.10
CA ARG A 431 -55.02 -5.38 -75.65
C ARG A 431 -53.81 -5.62 -76.57
N ALA A 432 -53.39 -4.59 -77.33
CA ALA A 432 -52.23 -4.64 -78.23
C ALA A 432 -51.10 -3.64 -77.86
N GLU A 433 -51.12 -3.08 -76.64
CA GLU A 433 -50.17 -2.04 -76.18
C GLU A 433 -49.19 -2.50 -75.08
N ILE A 434 -49.12 -3.80 -74.75
CA ILE A 434 -48.34 -4.30 -73.60
C ILE A 434 -47.10 -5.13 -74.03
N GLU A 435 -47.06 -5.68 -75.25
CA GLU A 435 -45.91 -6.49 -75.73
C GLU A 435 -44.94 -5.73 -76.68
N ALA A 436 -45.12 -4.42 -76.90
CA ALA A 436 -44.40 -3.66 -77.92
C ALA A 436 -43.77 -2.33 -77.44
N ALA A 437 -43.27 -2.26 -76.20
CA ALA A 437 -42.53 -1.07 -75.73
C ALA A 437 -41.37 -1.38 -74.76
N HIS A 438 -40.14 -1.08 -75.22
CA HIS A 438 -38.99 -0.65 -74.41
C HIS A 438 -38.54 -1.62 -73.28
N ALA A 439 -37.48 -2.42 -73.42
CA ALA A 439 -36.34 -2.35 -74.33
C ALA A 439 -35.53 -1.03 -74.32
N ALA A 440 -35.71 -0.15 -73.31
CA ALA A 440 -34.94 1.10 -73.21
C ALA A 440 -34.71 1.63 -71.77
N ALA A 441 -33.69 1.10 -71.09
CA ALA A 441 -33.04 1.69 -69.89
C ALA A 441 -33.93 1.72 -68.60
N PRO A 442 -33.40 1.99 -67.37
CA PRO A 442 -32.29 2.90 -67.04
C PRO A 442 -31.10 2.24 -66.30
N LYS A 443 -30.05 3.06 -66.07
CA LYS A 443 -28.89 2.73 -65.20
C LYS A 443 -29.27 2.33 -63.76
N ALA A 444 -30.54 2.47 -63.36
CA ALA A 444 -31.06 2.08 -62.04
C ALA A 444 -30.87 0.59 -61.75
N VAL A 445 -31.21 -0.33 -62.67
CA VAL A 445 -31.14 -1.78 -62.41
C VAL A 445 -29.70 -2.26 -62.19
N ARG A 446 -28.74 -1.75 -62.98
CA ARG A 446 -27.30 -2.01 -62.76
C ARG A 446 -26.80 -1.38 -61.44
N ARG A 447 -27.36 -0.24 -61.01
CA ARG A 447 -27.06 0.34 -59.68
C ARG A 447 -27.68 -0.45 -58.53
N SER A 448 -28.84 -1.09 -58.70
CA SER A 448 -29.45 -1.95 -57.68
C SER A 448 -28.64 -3.24 -57.48
N LEU A 449 -28.25 -3.92 -58.56
CA LEU A 449 -27.36 -5.08 -58.47
C LEU A 449 -25.98 -4.72 -57.88
N ALA A 450 -25.41 -3.57 -58.25
CA ALA A 450 -24.16 -3.09 -57.63
C ALA A 450 -24.31 -2.74 -56.14
N ARG A 451 -25.49 -2.30 -55.68
CA ARG A 451 -25.77 -2.09 -54.25
C ARG A 451 -25.94 -3.42 -53.51
N ALA A 452 -26.64 -4.39 -54.08
CA ALA A 452 -26.75 -5.73 -53.51
C ALA A 452 -25.38 -6.41 -53.36
N TRP A 453 -24.54 -6.37 -54.41
CA TRP A 453 -23.19 -6.94 -54.35
C TRP A 453 -22.29 -6.20 -53.35
N LYS A 454 -22.44 -4.88 -53.21
CA LYS A 454 -21.75 -4.13 -52.15
C LYS A 454 -22.24 -4.49 -50.75
N GLN A 455 -23.54 -4.70 -50.53
CA GLN A 455 -24.05 -5.12 -49.22
C GLN A 455 -23.55 -6.52 -48.83
N VAL A 456 -23.37 -7.43 -49.79
CA VAL A 456 -22.76 -8.75 -49.55
C VAL A 456 -21.28 -8.63 -49.17
N THR A 457 -20.49 -7.77 -49.84
CA THR A 457 -19.07 -7.59 -49.50
C THR A 457 -18.82 -6.73 -48.25
N ASP A 458 -19.63 -5.70 -48.00
CA ASP A 458 -19.61 -4.93 -46.75
C ASP A 458 -19.98 -5.85 -45.56
N ALA A 459 -20.98 -6.74 -45.70
CA ALA A 459 -21.34 -7.73 -44.67
C ALA A 459 -20.23 -8.77 -44.41
N ALA A 460 -19.59 -9.31 -45.46
CA ALA A 460 -18.43 -10.19 -45.31
C ALA A 460 -17.25 -9.48 -44.62
N THR A 461 -17.04 -8.19 -44.89
CA THR A 461 -15.98 -7.38 -44.27
C THR A 461 -16.25 -7.13 -42.78
N VAL A 462 -17.52 -7.01 -42.37
CA VAL A 462 -17.91 -6.94 -40.95
C VAL A 462 -17.73 -8.31 -40.27
N ALA A 463 -18.16 -9.40 -40.90
CA ALA A 463 -18.02 -10.75 -40.36
C ALA A 463 -16.55 -11.15 -40.12
N VAL A 464 -15.66 -10.89 -41.08
CA VAL A 464 -14.21 -11.20 -40.95
C VAL A 464 -13.53 -10.31 -39.90
N ARG A 465 -14.01 -9.07 -39.67
CA ARG A 465 -13.52 -8.21 -38.58
C ARG A 465 -14.03 -8.58 -37.19
N ALA A 466 -15.05 -9.43 -37.09
CA ALA A 466 -15.55 -9.93 -35.81
C ALA A 466 -14.73 -11.11 -35.24
N PHE A 467 -13.73 -11.63 -35.98
CA PHE A 467 -12.99 -12.84 -35.61
C PHE A 467 -11.46 -12.64 -35.57
N GLN A 468 -10.99 -11.70 -34.73
CA GLN A 468 -9.60 -11.65 -34.26
C GLN A 468 -9.54 -11.70 -32.72
N PRO A 469 -8.74 -12.59 -32.09
CA PRO A 469 -8.77 -12.84 -30.65
C PRO A 469 -7.94 -11.84 -29.80
N ASP A 470 -7.98 -10.54 -30.13
CA ASP A 470 -7.12 -9.52 -29.50
C ASP A 470 -7.79 -8.67 -28.40
N GLY A 471 -9.03 -9.00 -28.00
CA GLY A 471 -9.83 -8.21 -27.05
C GLY A 471 -9.29 -8.11 -25.62
N LEU A 472 -8.46 -9.07 -25.19
CA LEU A 472 -7.87 -9.12 -23.84
C LEU A 472 -6.39 -8.69 -23.82
N LEU A 473 -5.56 -9.24 -24.72
CA LEU A 473 -4.12 -8.94 -24.75
C LEU A 473 -3.81 -7.45 -24.99
N GLY A 474 -4.62 -6.76 -25.81
CA GLY A 474 -4.43 -5.33 -26.07
C GLY A 474 -4.53 -4.45 -24.80
N LYS A 475 -5.45 -4.78 -23.88
CA LYS A 475 -5.64 -4.02 -22.63
C LYS A 475 -4.48 -4.25 -21.65
N TRP A 476 -4.04 -5.50 -21.50
CA TRP A 476 -2.86 -5.82 -20.69
C TRP A 476 -1.59 -5.19 -21.25
N ARG A 477 -1.40 -5.19 -22.58
CA ARG A 477 -0.24 -4.56 -23.22
C ARG A 477 -0.22 -3.04 -23.04
N GLY A 478 -1.39 -2.40 -23.09
CA GLY A 478 -1.54 -0.97 -22.77
C GLY A 478 -1.18 -0.65 -21.31
N ALA A 479 -1.65 -1.45 -20.35
CA ALA A 479 -1.29 -1.29 -18.95
C ALA A 479 0.21 -1.54 -18.69
N PHE A 480 0.81 -2.53 -19.36
CA PHE A 480 2.22 -2.88 -19.22
C PHE A 480 3.15 -1.80 -19.80
N GLU A 481 2.84 -1.26 -20.99
CA GLU A 481 3.61 -0.13 -21.54
C GLU A 481 3.36 1.17 -20.77
N TYR A 482 2.18 1.39 -20.18
CA TYR A 482 1.95 2.52 -19.28
C TYR A 482 2.81 2.42 -18.02
N LEU A 483 2.83 1.26 -17.35
CA LEU A 483 3.70 0.99 -16.18
C LEU A 483 5.19 1.11 -16.54
N LYS A 484 5.62 0.54 -17.67
CA LYS A 484 7.00 0.66 -18.19
C LYS A 484 7.38 2.11 -18.49
N THR A 485 6.48 2.90 -19.09
CA THR A 485 6.72 4.34 -19.34
C THR A 485 6.75 5.14 -18.04
N ALA A 486 5.96 4.78 -17.03
CA ALA A 486 6.02 5.39 -15.70
C ALA A 486 7.35 5.08 -14.99
N LEU A 487 7.80 3.83 -15.03
CA LEU A 487 9.06 3.38 -14.41
C LEU A 487 10.29 4.08 -15.03
N MET A 488 10.32 4.20 -16.37
CA MET A 488 11.40 4.89 -17.09
C MET A 488 11.40 6.40 -16.78
N ARG A 489 10.23 7.03 -16.65
CA ARG A 489 10.12 8.46 -16.28
C ARG A 489 10.58 8.76 -14.86
N ASP A 490 10.45 7.82 -13.93
CA ASP A 490 11.00 7.98 -12.58
C ASP A 490 12.53 7.79 -12.56
N GLN A 491 13.10 6.93 -13.42
CA GLN A 491 14.56 6.86 -13.60
C GLN A 491 15.15 8.18 -14.14
N GLU A 492 14.51 8.82 -15.12
CA GLU A 492 14.92 10.13 -15.62
C GLU A 492 14.84 11.25 -14.56
N ARG A 493 14.02 11.06 -13.51
CA ARG A 493 13.79 12.07 -12.47
C ARG A 493 14.78 12.05 -11.31
N PHE A 494 15.61 11.00 -11.20
CA PHE A 494 16.63 10.83 -10.15
C PHE A 494 18.07 10.78 -10.67
N GLY A 495 18.32 11.21 -11.91
CA GLY A 495 19.66 11.33 -12.48
C GLY A 495 20.48 12.50 -11.92
N GLY A 496 21.02 12.39 -10.71
CA GLY A 496 21.77 13.50 -10.08
C GLY A 496 22.62 13.15 -8.85
N ALA A 497 23.75 12.47 -9.07
CA ALA A 497 24.78 12.08 -8.08
C ALA A 497 24.30 11.11 -6.96
N ASP A 498 25.15 10.30 -6.33
CA ASP A 498 26.62 10.15 -6.40
C ASP A 498 27.02 8.66 -6.31
N ASP A 499 28.22 8.30 -6.75
CA ASP A 499 28.69 6.91 -6.78
C ASP A 499 29.07 6.40 -5.38
N THR A 500 28.39 5.35 -4.88
CA THR A 500 28.98 4.16 -4.20
C THR A 500 27.97 3.32 -3.41
N LYS A 501 27.51 2.20 -3.97
CA LYS A 501 27.43 0.89 -3.29
C LYS A 501 27.13 -0.26 -4.25
N LYS A 502 27.39 -1.49 -3.78
CA LYS A 502 27.31 -2.73 -4.56
C LYS A 502 25.86 -3.21 -4.74
N SER A 503 25.65 -3.96 -5.81
CA SER A 503 24.37 -4.37 -6.37
C SER A 503 23.69 -5.56 -5.67
N THR A 504 22.49 -5.90 -6.17
CA THR A 504 21.63 -7.07 -5.87
C THR A 504 20.75 -6.99 -4.60
N PRO A 505 19.55 -7.62 -4.57
CA PRO A 505 18.91 -8.44 -5.61
C PRO A 505 17.46 -8.00 -5.97
N CYS A 506 17.23 -7.46 -7.18
CA CYS A 506 15.89 -7.38 -7.79
C CYS A 506 15.68 -8.39 -8.93
N GLU A 507 16.75 -8.82 -9.60
CA GLU A 507 16.69 -9.73 -10.76
C GLU A 507 16.16 -11.13 -10.36
N THR A 508 16.44 -11.58 -9.13
CA THR A 508 15.97 -12.87 -8.60
C THR A 508 14.43 -12.94 -8.53
N ALA A 509 13.76 -11.82 -8.25
CA ALA A 509 12.30 -11.77 -8.21
C ALA A 509 11.67 -11.90 -9.61
N VAL A 510 12.29 -11.29 -10.63
CA VAL A 510 11.83 -11.35 -12.02
C VAL A 510 12.00 -12.76 -12.60
N VAL A 511 13.13 -13.42 -12.31
CA VAL A 511 13.36 -14.82 -12.73
C VAL A 511 12.41 -15.79 -12.02
N ALA A 512 12.14 -15.59 -10.73
CA ALA A 512 11.19 -16.42 -9.99
C ALA A 512 9.76 -16.30 -10.53
N LEU A 513 9.31 -15.09 -10.90
CA LEU A 513 7.97 -14.88 -11.46
C LEU A 513 7.84 -15.45 -12.88
N ALA A 514 8.92 -15.44 -13.68
CA ALA A 514 8.95 -16.06 -15.00
C ALA A 514 8.90 -17.60 -14.96
N ALA A 515 9.37 -18.21 -13.87
CA ALA A 515 9.33 -19.67 -13.67
C ALA A 515 7.95 -20.19 -13.26
N ALA A 516 7.08 -19.35 -12.70
CA ALA A 516 5.79 -19.74 -12.11
C ALA A 516 4.65 -19.99 -13.14
N VAL A 517 4.95 -20.02 -14.44
CA VAL A 517 3.94 -20.00 -15.53
C VAL A 517 4.07 -21.19 -16.49
N ARG A 518 4.88 -22.21 -16.18
CA ARG A 518 4.94 -23.45 -16.98
C ARG A 518 5.07 -24.73 -16.16
N GLU A 519 4.09 -25.61 -16.40
CA GLU A 519 4.14 -27.07 -16.37
C GLU A 519 4.28 -27.78 -15.00
N ASP A 520 3.60 -28.91 -14.87
CA ASP A 520 3.58 -29.75 -13.69
C ASP A 520 4.92 -30.47 -13.46
N ASP A 521 5.38 -30.54 -12.20
CA ASP A 521 5.74 -31.83 -11.60
C ASP A 521 5.75 -31.78 -10.06
N ARG A 522 5.39 -32.88 -9.41
CA ARG A 522 5.60 -33.10 -7.96
C ARG A 522 7.05 -33.45 -7.64
N ALA A 523 7.83 -33.97 -8.61
CA ALA A 523 9.19 -34.46 -8.37
C ALA A 523 10.16 -33.39 -7.82
N LEU A 524 10.06 -32.14 -8.29
CA LEU A 524 11.01 -31.08 -7.94
C LEU A 524 10.96 -30.66 -6.45
N SER A 525 9.82 -30.86 -5.78
CA SER A 525 9.62 -30.54 -4.36
C SER A 525 10.60 -31.28 -3.45
N ASP A 526 10.78 -32.59 -3.68
CA ASP A 526 11.46 -33.44 -2.71
C ASP A 526 13.00 -33.40 -2.85
N ASP A 527 13.52 -33.10 -4.04
CA ASP A 527 14.95 -32.82 -4.20
C ASP A 527 15.36 -31.46 -3.64
N LEU A 528 14.50 -30.43 -3.76
CA LEU A 528 14.72 -29.16 -3.07
C LEU A 528 14.64 -29.31 -1.54
N ARG A 529 13.74 -30.16 -1.02
CA ARG A 529 13.71 -30.52 0.41
C ARG A 529 14.96 -31.27 0.86
N ARG A 530 15.44 -32.27 0.09
CA ARG A 530 16.68 -33.00 0.38
C ARG A 530 17.90 -32.07 0.37
N ALA A 531 17.99 -31.16 -0.59
CA ALA A 531 19.05 -30.15 -0.64
C ALA A 531 19.00 -29.18 0.55
N ALA A 532 17.82 -28.72 0.95
CA ALA A 532 17.65 -27.82 2.10
C ALA A 532 18.04 -28.48 3.43
N LEU A 533 17.70 -29.76 3.64
CA LEU A 533 18.10 -30.53 4.83
C LEU A 533 19.63 -30.74 4.85
N ALA A 534 20.23 -31.19 3.74
CA ALA A 534 21.68 -31.36 3.63
C ALA A 534 22.49 -30.06 3.82
N ALA A 535 21.88 -28.90 3.56
CA ALA A 535 22.46 -27.58 3.83
C ALA A 535 22.35 -27.15 5.30
N ARG A 536 21.36 -27.67 6.05
CA ARG A 536 21.18 -27.43 7.48
C ARG A 536 22.17 -28.23 8.32
N ASP A 537 22.30 -29.53 8.08
CA ASP A 537 23.16 -30.40 8.89
C ASP A 537 24.65 -30.00 8.81
N ARG A 538 25.06 -29.38 7.69
CA ARG A 538 26.40 -28.78 7.51
C ARG A 538 26.65 -27.49 8.31
N ARG A 539 25.64 -26.92 8.98
CA ARG A 539 25.76 -25.73 9.84
C ARG A 539 25.77 -26.05 11.33
N GLU A 540 25.29 -27.22 11.75
CA GLU A 540 25.17 -27.61 13.17
C GLU A 540 26.36 -28.47 13.65
N ALA A 541 27.40 -28.67 12.82
CA ALA A 541 28.64 -29.34 13.20
C ALA A 541 29.62 -28.40 13.95
N PRO A 542 29.91 -28.62 15.24
CA PRO A 542 30.89 -27.80 15.97
C PRO A 542 32.31 -28.08 15.47
N LYS A 543 33.07 -27.01 15.17
CA LYS A 543 34.53 -27.13 15.01
C LYS A 543 35.15 -27.30 16.39
N GLY A 544 35.78 -28.45 16.61
CA GLY A 544 36.32 -28.86 17.90
C GLY A 544 37.53 -28.07 18.38
N GLU A 545 37.90 -28.34 19.62
CA GLU A 545 39.06 -27.79 20.32
C GLU A 545 40.37 -28.33 19.74
N ASP A 546 41.35 -27.47 19.48
CA ASP A 546 42.68 -27.86 18.99
C ASP A 546 43.68 -27.96 20.16
N SER A 547 43.73 -29.13 20.79
CA SER A 547 44.59 -29.45 21.95
C SER A 547 45.92 -30.07 21.51
N GLY A 548 46.78 -29.29 20.87
CA GLY A 548 48.07 -29.75 20.33
C GLY A 548 49.26 -29.71 21.31
N GLU A 549 49.52 -30.80 22.05
CA GLU A 549 50.84 -31.00 22.71
C GLU A 549 51.94 -31.30 21.67
N GLY A 550 52.86 -30.35 21.44
CA GLY A 550 54.00 -30.51 20.51
C GLY A 550 55.36 -30.50 21.23
N ARG A 551 56.01 -31.67 21.36
CA ARG A 551 57.25 -31.85 22.13
C ARG A 551 58.51 -31.89 21.25
N ARG A 552 59.56 -31.15 21.66
CA ARG A 552 61.00 -31.28 21.27
C ARG A 552 61.38 -30.83 19.83
N PRO A 553 62.69 -30.63 19.51
CA PRO A 553 63.89 -30.74 20.35
C PRO A 553 64.76 -29.48 20.47
N ASP A 554 65.71 -29.51 21.42
CA ASP A 554 66.86 -28.60 21.53
C ASP A 554 67.85 -28.77 20.36
N ARG A 555 68.33 -27.64 19.81
CA ARG A 555 69.65 -27.52 19.16
C ARG A 555 70.30 -26.15 19.39
N SER A 556 70.96 -25.99 20.52
CA SER A 556 72.35 -25.51 20.66
C SER A 556 72.88 -24.33 19.81
N ARG A 557 73.39 -23.29 20.50
CA ARG A 557 74.54 -22.42 20.14
C ARG A 557 74.49 -21.62 18.80
N GLN A 558 74.54 -20.28 18.90
CA GLN A 558 75.80 -19.52 18.71
C GLN A 558 75.63 -18.00 18.90
N ARG A 559 76.63 -17.40 19.58
CA ARG A 559 76.93 -15.96 19.74
C ARG A 559 75.97 -15.13 20.60
#